data_AF-A0A7V3PPC3-F1
#
_entry.id   AF-A0A7V3PPC3-F1
#
_cell.length_a   1.000
_cell.length_b   1.000
_cell.length_c   1.000
_cell.angle_alpha   90.00
_cell.angle_beta   90.00
_cell.angle_gamma   90.00
#
_symmetry.space_group_name_H-M   'P 1'
#
loop_
_entity.id
_entity.type
_entity.pdbx_description
1 polymer ?
#
loop_
_entity_poly.entity_id
_entity_poly.type
_entity_poly.pdbx_seq_one_letter_code
_entity_poly.pdbx_strand_id
1 'polypeptide(L)'
;MSKRGELDRNDDDVDGRPPRFPRAAFFTLGCKLNQFETEQMREQLEVAGCETVEWGERADIYVVNSCTMTARADRDMRRLARLARRL
;
A
#
# COMPACT_ATOMS: atom_id res chain seq x y z
N MET A 1 18.40 28.21 -7.50
CA MET A 1 19.32 27.13 -7.89
C MET A 1 19.41 26.11 -6.76
N SER A 2 18.60 25.07 -6.81
CA SER A 2 18.83 23.85 -6.03
C SER A 2 18.33 22.73 -6.92
N LYS A 3 19.28 22.00 -7.52
CA LYS A 3 19.01 20.89 -8.44
C LYS A 3 18.23 19.84 -7.65
N ARG A 4 16.93 19.72 -7.92
CA ARG A 4 16.16 18.54 -7.50
C ARG A 4 16.80 17.37 -8.23
N GLY A 5 17.48 16.54 -7.45
CA GLY A 5 18.21 15.37 -7.92
C GLY A 5 17.34 14.56 -8.86
N GLU A 6 17.90 14.32 -10.03
CA GLU A 6 17.43 13.40 -11.06
C GLU A 6 17.37 12.01 -10.42
N LEU A 7 16.16 11.59 -10.04
CA LEU A 7 15.92 10.19 -9.70
C LEU A 7 15.80 9.45 -11.03
N ASP A 8 16.95 9.02 -11.54
CA ASP A 8 17.03 8.03 -12.62
C ASP A 8 16.39 6.74 -12.12
N ARG A 9 15.14 6.49 -12.55
CA ARG A 9 14.39 5.25 -12.29
C ARG A 9 14.08 4.61 -13.65
N ASN A 10 15.07 3.89 -14.18
CA ASN A 10 14.82 2.85 -15.17
C ASN A 10 14.12 1.69 -14.48
N ASP A 11 12.79 1.75 -14.41
CA ASP A 11 11.93 0.62 -14.06
C ASP A 11 11.34 0.06 -15.37
N ASP A 12 12.17 -0.66 -16.11
CA ASP A 12 11.75 -1.40 -17.31
C ASP A 12 10.79 -2.55 -16.92
N ASP A 13 9.56 -2.44 -17.45
CA ASP A 13 8.74 -3.50 -18.05
C ASP A 13 8.58 -4.87 -17.36
N VAL A 14 7.36 -5.11 -16.84
CA VAL A 14 6.75 -6.46 -16.84
C VAL A 14 5.54 -6.56 -17.80
N ASP A 15 4.83 -5.46 -18.10
CA ASP A 15 3.54 -5.52 -18.82
C ASP A 15 3.36 -4.49 -19.97
N GLY A 16 4.41 -3.76 -20.41
CA GLY A 16 4.30 -2.82 -21.55
C GLY A 16 3.39 -1.61 -21.32
N ARG A 17 3.25 -1.15 -20.07
CA ARG A 17 2.44 0.01 -19.69
C ARG A 17 3.36 1.18 -19.30
N PRO A 18 3.08 2.43 -19.72
CA PRO A 18 3.96 3.58 -19.47
C PRO A 18 4.28 3.77 -17.98
N PRO A 19 5.46 4.37 -17.66
CA PRO A 19 5.87 4.61 -16.29
C PRO A 19 4.88 5.57 -15.65
N ARG A 20 4.08 5.03 -14.74
CA ARG A 20 3.12 5.77 -13.93
C ARG A 20 3.61 5.73 -12.50
N PHE A 21 3.35 6.81 -11.78
CA PHE A 21 3.55 6.84 -10.34
C PHE A 21 2.84 5.63 -9.71
N PRO A 22 3.50 4.84 -8.85
CA PRO A 22 2.89 3.65 -8.27
C PRO A 22 1.64 4.02 -7.48
N ARG A 23 0.55 3.28 -7.68
CA ARG A 23 -0.70 3.48 -6.94
C ARG A 23 -0.71 2.58 -5.70
N ALA A 24 -1.02 3.12 -4.53
CA ALA A 24 -1.04 2.40 -3.26
C ALA A 24 -2.42 2.47 -2.59
N ALA A 25 -2.95 1.32 -2.18
CA ALA A 25 -4.19 1.19 -1.43
C ALA A 25 -3.94 0.65 -0.03
N PHE A 26 -4.66 1.17 0.96
CA PHE A 26 -4.49 0.82 2.38
C PHE A 26 -5.76 0.25 2.98
N PHE A 27 -5.61 -0.79 3.79
CA PHE A 27 -6.68 -1.34 4.60
C PHE A 27 -6.19 -1.60 6.02
N THR A 28 -6.89 -1.02 6.99
CA THR A 28 -6.44 -1.05 8.39
C THR A 28 -7.46 -1.73 9.27
N LEU A 29 -7.03 -2.80 9.93
CA LEU A 29 -7.82 -3.58 10.88
C LEU A 29 -7.16 -3.55 12.26
N GLY A 30 -7.59 -2.66 13.15
CA GLY A 30 -6.96 -2.61 14.46
C GLY A 30 -7.42 -1.44 15.32
N CYS A 31 -6.54 -1.04 16.24
CA CYS A 31 -6.81 0.07 17.14
C CYS A 31 -6.40 1.41 16.50
N LYS A 32 -6.52 2.49 17.28
CA LYS A 32 -6.11 3.84 16.85
C LYS A 32 -4.63 3.93 16.48
N LEU A 33 -3.77 3.11 17.08
CA LEU A 33 -2.36 3.10 16.73
C LEU A 33 -2.14 2.62 15.29
N ASN A 34 -2.84 1.56 14.86
CA ASN A 34 -2.74 1.09 13.47
C ASN A 34 -3.25 2.13 12.47
N GLN A 35 -4.28 2.90 12.84
CA GLN A 35 -4.78 3.98 11.98
C GLN A 35 -3.72 5.08 11.83
N PHE A 36 -3.07 5.45 12.93
CA PHE A 36 -1.98 6.42 12.91
C PHE A 36 -0.76 5.95 12.11
N GLU A 37 -0.34 4.70 12.28
CA GLU A 37 0.74 4.10 11.49
C GLU A 37 0.39 4.04 9.99
N THR A 38 -0.87 3.73 9.66
CA THR A 38 -1.34 3.72 8.28
C THR A 38 -1.24 5.11 7.66
N GLU A 39 -1.62 6.14 8.39
CA GLU A 39 -1.53 7.51 7.90
C GLU A 39 -0.08 7.96 7.69
N GLN A 40 0.82 7.59 8.60
CA GLN A 40 2.25 7.82 8.37
C GLN A 40 2.79 7.11 7.13
N MET A 41 2.40 5.85 6.92
CA MET A 41 2.79 5.11 5.72
C MET A 41 2.23 5.77 4.44
N ARG A 42 0.99 6.28 4.50
CA ARG A 42 0.34 7.01 3.41
C ARG A 42 1.13 8.28 3.06
N GLU A 43 1.40 9.13 4.05
CA GLU A 43 2.18 10.37 3.85
C GLU A 43 3.57 10.10 3.27
N GLN A 44 4.27 9.08 3.78
CA GLN A 44 5.61 8.72 3.27
C GLN A 44 5.57 8.27 1.81
N LEU A 45 4.54 7.52 1.42
CA LEU A 45 4.37 7.07 0.04
C LEU A 45 3.98 8.22 -0.88
N GLU A 46 3.13 9.14 -0.43
CA GLU A 46 2.78 10.35 -1.17
C GLU A 46 4.00 11.26 -1.38
N VAL A 47 4.84 11.44 -0.36
CA VAL A 47 6.13 12.17 -0.46
C VAL A 47 7.09 11.50 -1.44
N ALA A 48 7.08 10.16 -1.53
CA ALA A 48 7.85 9.40 -2.51
C ALA A 48 7.28 9.48 -3.94
N GLY A 49 6.14 10.16 -4.12
CA GLY A 49 5.46 10.34 -5.39
C GLY A 49 4.51 9.20 -5.76
N CYS A 50 4.08 8.38 -4.81
CA CYS A 50 3.02 7.39 -5.04
C CYS A 50 1.63 8.06 -4.96
N GLU A 51 0.68 7.55 -5.75
CA GLU A 51 -0.71 7.97 -5.70
C GLU A 51 -1.48 7.06 -4.73
N THR A 52 -2.12 7.63 -3.71
CA THR A 52 -2.96 6.89 -2.77
C THR A 52 -4.38 6.76 -3.31
N VAL A 53 -4.91 5.53 -3.30
CA VAL A 53 -6.20 5.19 -3.90
C VAL A 53 -7.09 4.44 -2.92
N GLU A 54 -8.39 4.46 -3.16
CA GLU A 54 -9.36 3.71 -2.36
C GLU A 54 -9.11 2.19 -2.47
N TRP A 55 -9.41 1.45 -1.39
CA TRP A 55 -9.17 0.01 -1.32
C TRP A 55 -9.88 -0.81 -2.42
N GLY A 56 -11.01 -0.31 -2.93
CA GLY A 56 -11.76 -0.93 -4.02
C GLY A 56 -11.18 -0.69 -5.42
N GLU A 57 -10.18 0.20 -5.55
CA GLU A 57 -9.56 0.52 -6.83
C GLU A 57 -8.35 -0.37 -7.11
N ARG A 58 -7.93 -0.37 -8.39
CA ARG A 58 -6.74 -1.10 -8.83
C ARG A 58 -5.46 -0.36 -8.38
N ALA A 59 -4.77 -0.88 -7.40
CA ALA A 59 -3.47 -0.39 -6.94
C ALA A 59 -2.34 -1.29 -7.45
N ASP A 60 -1.14 -0.72 -7.57
CA ASP A 60 0.09 -1.51 -7.81
C ASP A 60 0.63 -2.07 -6.48
N ILE A 61 0.31 -1.41 -5.35
CA ILE A 61 0.69 -1.80 -3.99
C ILE A 61 -0.55 -1.85 -3.10
N TYR A 62 -0.75 -2.96 -2.38
CA TYR A 62 -1.81 -3.11 -1.38
C TYR A 62 -1.19 -3.31 0.01
N VAL A 63 -1.51 -2.43 0.95
CA VAL A 63 -1.02 -2.47 2.33
C VAL A 63 -2.18 -2.84 3.27
N VAL A 64 -2.07 -3.98 3.95
CA VAL A 64 -3.00 -4.37 5.02
C VAL A 64 -2.29 -4.23 6.36
N ASN A 65 -2.65 -3.22 7.14
CA ASN A 65 -2.14 -3.05 8.51
C ASN A 65 -3.15 -3.63 9.51
N SER A 66 -2.73 -4.58 10.34
CA SER A 66 -3.59 -5.11 11.39
C SER A 66 -2.85 -5.32 12.69
N CYS A 67 -3.51 -5.07 13.83
CA CYS A 67 -3.05 -5.58 15.12
C CYS A 67 -3.92 -6.74 15.58
N THR A 68 -3.25 -7.83 15.96
CA THR A 68 -3.92 -9.03 16.44
C THR A 68 -4.09 -9.00 17.95
N MET A 69 -4.81 -8.00 18.48
CA MET A 69 -5.05 -7.96 19.93
C MET A 69 -6.18 -8.89 20.42
N THR A 70 -6.81 -9.66 19.53
CA THR A 70 -7.65 -10.82 19.91
C THR A 70 -7.59 -11.91 18.84
N ALA A 71 -7.71 -13.18 19.25
CA ALA A 71 -7.70 -14.38 18.40
C ALA A 71 -8.72 -14.38 17.23
N ARG A 72 -9.60 -13.38 17.17
CA ARG A 72 -10.57 -13.16 16.09
C ARG A 72 -9.96 -12.45 14.88
N ALA A 73 -9.16 -11.40 15.09
CA ALA A 73 -8.45 -10.70 14.01
C ALA A 73 -7.50 -11.65 13.25
N ASP A 74 -6.88 -12.56 13.98
CA ASP A 74 -5.96 -13.56 13.43
C ASP A 74 -6.65 -14.59 12.52
N ARG A 75 -7.89 -14.97 12.88
CA ARG A 75 -8.72 -15.86 12.06
C ARG A 75 -9.21 -15.17 10.79
N ASP A 76 -9.60 -13.90 10.89
CA ASP A 76 -10.10 -13.13 9.76
C ASP A 76 -8.97 -12.82 8.76
N MET A 77 -7.77 -12.49 9.23
CA MET A 77 -6.57 -12.30 8.40
C MET A 77 -6.19 -13.57 7.65
N ARG A 78 -6.16 -14.74 8.32
CA ARG A 78 -5.91 -16.04 7.67
C ARG A 78 -6.96 -16.38 6.61
N ARG A 79 -8.21 -15.97 6.80
CA ARG A 79 -9.28 -16.19 5.82
C ARG A 79 -9.08 -15.29 4.59
N LEU A 80 -8.78 -14.01 4.81
CA LEU A 80 -8.51 -13.05 3.73
C LEU A 80 -7.29 -13.45 2.89
N ALA A 81 -6.18 -13.83 3.52
CA ALA A 81 -4.98 -14.30 2.82
C ALA A 81 -5.23 -15.52 1.91
N ARG A 82 -6.12 -16.45 2.33
CA ARG A 82 -6.49 -17.61 1.50
C ARG A 82 -7.33 -17.23 0.27
N LEU A 83 -8.18 -16.19 0.40
CA LEU A 83 -8.99 -15.71 -0.71
C LEU A 83 -8.13 -14.92 -1.71
N ALA A 84 -7.21 -14.10 -1.22
CA ALA A 84 -6.30 -13.32 -2.05
C ALA A 84 -5.39 -14.20 -2.93
N ARG A 85 -4.99 -15.39 -2.47
CA ARG A 85 -4.19 -16.35 -3.29
C ARG A 85 -4.95 -16.99 -4.47
N ARG A 86 -6.26 -16.76 -4.59
CA ARG A 86 -7.11 -17.32 -5.66
C ARG A 86 -7.54 -16.27 -6.68
N LEU A 87 -7.13 -15.02 -6.48
CA LEU A 87 -7.29 -13.91 -7.41
C LEU A 87 -5.94 -13.63 -8.07
#